data_AF-A0A2D7YSA7-F1
#
_entry.id   AF-A0A2D7YSA7-F1
#
_cell.length_a   1.000
_cell.length_b   1.000
_cell.length_c   1.000
_cell.angle_alpha   90.00
_cell.angle_beta   90.00
_cell.angle_gamma   90.00
#
_symmetry.space_group_name_H-M   'P 1'
#
loop_
_entity.id
_entity.type
_entity.pdbx_description
1 polymer ?
#
loop_
_entity_poly.entity_id
_entity_poly.type
_entity_poly.pdbx_seq_one_letter_code
_entity_poly.pdbx_strand_id
1 'polypeptide(L)'
;MLTKYAKWLVIALIVSFVAASYWWVDNIIGENDNLRQQLDLKNAVIERKDVELSNLANELGELESINTKLLSERQALAELQERYRSKSRALENELTSARNQINQLRHSDDITVNQWANTRLPADAVRVLKLSF
;
A
#
# COMPACT_ATOMS: atom_id res chain seq x y z
N MET A 1 79.75 40.89 -33.06
CA MET A 1 78.90 39.73 -33.40
C MET A 1 78.12 39.20 -32.19
N LEU A 2 78.71 39.06 -30.99
CA LEU A 2 78.03 38.56 -29.78
C LEU A 2 76.68 39.22 -29.44
N THR A 3 76.55 40.54 -29.62
CA THR A 3 75.33 41.29 -29.27
C THR A 3 74.12 40.98 -30.16
N LYS A 4 74.34 40.49 -31.38
CA LYS A 4 73.24 40.07 -32.28
C LYS A 4 72.69 38.69 -31.85
N TYR A 5 73.57 37.75 -31.51
CA TYR A 5 73.17 36.42 -31.03
C TYR A 5 72.47 36.49 -29.67
N ALA A 6 72.94 37.36 -28.77
CA ALA A 6 72.28 37.60 -27.48
C ALA A 6 70.82 38.08 -27.63
N LYS A 7 70.55 38.96 -28.61
CA LYS A 7 69.18 39.43 -28.90
C LYS A 7 68.27 38.31 -29.39
N TRP A 8 68.77 37.46 -30.30
CA TRP A 8 68.02 36.30 -30.78
C TRP A 8 67.74 35.27 -29.70
N LEU A 9 68.70 35.04 -28.79
CA LEU A 9 68.53 34.18 -27.62
C LEU A 9 67.43 34.70 -26.68
N VAL A 10 67.41 36.00 -26.39
CA VAL A 10 66.37 36.61 -25.55
C VAL A 10 64.99 36.49 -26.20
N ILE A 11 64.88 36.72 -27.51
CA ILE A 11 63.62 36.56 -28.25
C ILE A 11 63.13 35.11 -28.19
N ALA A 12 64.02 34.13 -28.42
CA ALA A 12 63.67 32.71 -28.35
C ALA A 12 63.16 32.30 -26.96
N LEU A 13 63.78 32.83 -25.89
CA LEU A 13 63.35 32.60 -24.51
C LEU A 13 61.96 33.18 -24.24
N ILE A 14 61.68 34.41 -24.72
CA ILE A 14 60.37 35.04 -24.57
C ILE A 14 59.30 34.22 -25.31
N VAL A 15 59.56 33.80 -26.55
CA VAL A 15 58.61 32.98 -27.31
C VAL A 15 58.34 31.65 -26.61
N SER A 16 59.39 30.99 -26.09
CA SER A 16 59.23 29.73 -25.35
C SER A 16 58.42 29.91 -24.07
N PHE A 17 58.62 31.03 -23.34
CA PHE A 17 57.85 31.33 -22.14
C PHE A 17 56.38 31.59 -22.45
N VAL A 18 56.10 32.36 -23.51
CA VAL A 18 54.72 32.62 -23.95
C VAL A 18 54.03 31.31 -24.38
N ALA A 19 54.70 30.47 -25.17
CA ALA A 19 54.16 29.18 -25.59
C ALA A 19 53.85 28.25 -24.40
N ALA A 20 54.75 28.16 -23.42
CA ALA A 20 54.54 27.38 -22.21
C ALA A 20 53.37 27.93 -21.36
N SER A 21 53.26 29.27 -21.27
CA SER A 21 52.15 29.90 -20.54
C SER A 21 50.80 29.64 -21.20
N TYR A 22 50.74 29.66 -22.54
CA TYR A 22 49.52 29.37 -23.29
C TYR A 22 49.10 27.91 -23.10
N TRP A 23 50.04 26.96 -23.21
CA TRP A 23 49.78 25.54 -22.99
C TRP A 23 49.27 25.24 -21.57
N TRP A 24 49.85 25.90 -20.55
CA TRP A 24 49.40 25.74 -19.17
C TRP A 24 47.98 26.28 -18.95
N VAL A 25 47.66 27.44 -19.53
CA VAL A 25 46.31 28.02 -19.47
C VAL A 25 45.29 27.12 -20.19
N ASP A 26 45.63 26.62 -21.38
CA ASP A 26 44.76 25.71 -22.14
C ASP A 26 44.49 24.41 -21.37
N ASN A 27 45.51 23.84 -20.73
CA ASN A 27 45.34 22.65 -19.89
C ASN A 27 44.44 22.91 -18.67
N ILE A 28 44.56 24.07 -18.03
CA ILE A 28 43.68 24.47 -16.91
C ILE A 28 42.24 24.67 -17.37
N ILE A 29 42.04 25.28 -18.54
CA ILE A 29 40.70 25.46 -19.12
C ILE A 29 40.07 24.08 -19.39
N GLY A 30 40.82 23.17 -20.01
CA GLY A 30 40.36 21.80 -20.27
C GLY A 30 40.00 21.04 -19.00
N GLU A 31 40.80 21.17 -17.93
CA GLU A 31 40.50 20.55 -16.64
C GLU A 31 39.25 21.18 -15.99
N ASN A 32 39.09 22.50 -16.07
CA ASN A 32 37.90 23.20 -15.58
C ASN A 32 36.64 22.75 -16.33
N ASP A 33 36.71 22.62 -17.65
CA ASP A 33 35.59 22.17 -18.48
C ASP A 33 35.21 20.72 -18.16
N ASN A 34 36.18 19.83 -17.95
CA ASN A 34 35.93 18.47 -17.50
C ASN A 34 35.26 18.43 -16.12
N LEU A 35 35.76 19.23 -15.16
CA LEU A 35 35.15 19.33 -13.83
C LEU A 35 33.72 19.86 -13.89
N ARG A 36 33.44 20.85 -14.76
CA ARG A 36 32.07 21.35 -15.00
C ARG A 36 31.16 20.26 -15.56
N GLN A 37 31.61 19.52 -16.56
CA GLN A 37 30.85 18.40 -17.10
C GLN A 37 30.54 17.33 -16.05
N GLN A 38 31.52 16.99 -15.20
CA GLN A 38 31.30 16.06 -14.10
C GLN A 38 30.30 16.59 -13.07
N LEU A 39 30.35 17.89 -12.79
CA LEU A 39 29.42 18.55 -11.88
C LEU A 39 27.99 18.54 -12.44
N ASP A 40 27.83 18.84 -13.73
CA ASP A 40 26.53 18.77 -14.43
C ASP A 40 25.97 17.34 -14.44
N LEU A 41 26.81 16.33 -14.71
CA LEU A 41 26.39 14.92 -14.63
C LEU A 41 25.95 14.54 -13.22
N LYS A 42 26.69 14.96 -12.19
CA LYS A 42 26.32 14.69 -10.80
C LYS A 42 25.02 15.39 -10.42
N ASN A 43 24.81 16.64 -10.84
CA ASN A 43 23.56 17.36 -10.62
C ASN A 43 22.38 16.66 -11.28
N ALA A 44 22.54 16.20 -12.53
CA ALA A 44 21.50 15.44 -13.23
C ALA A 44 21.17 14.11 -12.52
N VAL A 45 22.16 13.45 -11.92
CA VAL A 45 21.94 12.24 -11.11
C VAL A 45 21.19 12.57 -9.81
N ILE A 46 21.54 13.68 -9.13
CA ILE A 46 20.85 14.13 -7.92
C ILE A 46 19.39 14.44 -8.23
N GLU A 47 19.11 15.20 -9.29
CA GLU A 47 17.75 15.54 -9.69
C GLU A 47 16.90 14.29 -9.99
N ARG A 48 17.48 13.30 -10.68
CA ARG A 48 16.80 12.01 -10.90
C ARG A 48 16.52 11.29 -9.58
N LYS A 49 17.45 11.31 -8.63
CA LYS A 49 17.28 10.68 -7.32
C LYS A 49 16.22 11.39 -6.48
N ASP A 50 16.11 12.71 -6.57
CA ASP A 50 15.06 13.47 -5.90
C ASP A 50 13.68 13.13 -6.46
N VAL A 51 13.55 12.97 -7.78
CA VAL A 51 12.31 12.50 -8.42
C VAL A 51 11.96 11.08 -7.98
N GLU A 52 12.94 10.17 -7.96
CA GLU A 52 12.74 8.80 -7.46
C GLU A 52 12.27 8.78 -6.00
N LEU A 53 12.89 9.58 -5.12
CA LEU A 53 12.51 9.69 -3.72
C LEU A 53 11.08 10.25 -3.55
N SER A 54 10.72 11.26 -4.33
CA SER A 54 9.37 11.83 -4.32
C SER A 54 8.31 10.79 -4.73
N ASN A 55 8.58 10.03 -5.79
CA ASN A 55 7.69 8.95 -6.23
C ASN A 55 7.56 7.87 -5.15
N LEU A 56 8.66 7.45 -4.55
CA LEU A 56 8.65 6.43 -3.50
C LEU A 56 7.89 6.90 -2.24
N ALA A 57 8.01 8.17 -1.88
CA ALA A 57 7.25 8.77 -0.79
C ALA A 57 5.74 8.78 -1.07
N ASN A 58 5.34 9.09 -2.31
CA ASN A 58 3.94 9.04 -2.72
C ASN A 58 3.39 7.61 -2.69
N GLU A 59 4.14 6.63 -3.21
CA GLU A 59 3.76 5.21 -3.16
C GLU A 59 3.60 4.72 -1.72
N LEU A 60 4.51 5.13 -0.82
CA LEU A 60 4.44 4.74 0.58
C LEU A 60 3.22 5.35 1.29
N GLY A 61 2.88 6.60 0.98
CA GLY A 61 1.65 7.25 1.46
C GLY A 61 0.38 6.57 0.96
N GLU A 62 0.35 6.14 -0.30
CA GLU A 62 -0.76 5.36 -0.86
C GLU A 62 -0.89 4.00 -0.16
N LEU A 63 0.23 3.31 0.07
CA LEU A 63 0.26 2.01 0.73
C LEU A 63 -0.23 2.13 2.19
N GLU A 64 0.16 3.18 2.89
CA GLU A 64 -0.31 3.46 4.25
C GLU A 64 -1.82 3.70 4.28
N SER A 65 -2.34 4.49 3.34
CA SER A 65 -3.79 4.71 3.17
C SER A 65 -4.55 3.39 2.94
N ILE A 66 -4.05 2.54 2.03
CA ILE A 66 -4.64 1.22 1.77
C ILE A 66 -4.61 0.35 3.03
N ASN A 67 -3.50 0.36 3.77
CA ASN A 67 -3.37 -0.43 5.00
C ASN A 67 -4.38 0.01 6.08
N THR A 68 -4.53 1.33 6.30
CA THR A 68 -5.52 1.84 7.26
C THR A 68 -6.95 1.43 6.87
N LYS A 69 -7.29 1.48 5.57
CA LYS A 69 -8.58 1.02 5.07
C LYS A 69 -8.78 -0.48 5.30
N LEU A 70 -7.80 -1.32 4.97
CA LEU A 70 -7.86 -2.77 5.21
C LEU A 70 -8.02 -3.11 6.70
N LEU A 71 -7.39 -2.37 7.60
CA LEU A 71 -7.57 -2.55 9.04
C LEU A 71 -9.01 -2.24 9.46
N SER A 72 -9.59 -1.15 8.97
CA SER A 72 -11.00 -0.81 9.24
C SER A 72 -11.97 -1.85 8.69
N GLU A 73 -11.74 -2.36 7.48
CA GLU A 73 -12.57 -3.39 6.86
C GLU A 73 -12.50 -4.71 7.63
N ARG A 74 -11.31 -5.09 8.10
CA ARG A 74 -11.13 -6.27 8.97
C ARG A 74 -11.90 -6.13 10.28
N GLN A 75 -11.87 -4.95 10.90
CA GLN A 75 -12.64 -4.69 12.12
C GLN A 75 -14.15 -4.79 11.87
N ALA A 76 -14.65 -4.18 10.79
CA ALA A 76 -16.05 -4.27 10.41
C ALA A 76 -16.49 -5.73 10.14
N LEU A 77 -15.65 -6.52 9.47
CA LEU A 77 -15.92 -7.94 9.24
C LEU A 77 -15.94 -8.74 10.55
N ALA A 78 -15.04 -8.46 11.49
CA ALA A 78 -15.03 -9.12 12.79
C ALA A 78 -16.32 -8.82 13.59
N GLU A 79 -16.76 -7.56 13.60
CA GLU A 79 -18.02 -7.17 14.24
C GLU A 79 -19.23 -7.83 13.58
N LEU A 80 -19.24 -7.90 12.25
CA LEU A 80 -20.30 -8.56 11.49
C LEU A 80 -20.35 -10.06 11.81
N GLN A 81 -19.20 -10.71 11.86
CA GLN A 81 -19.10 -12.13 12.21
C GLN A 81 -19.63 -12.41 13.62
N GLU A 82 -19.31 -11.56 14.59
CA GLU A 82 -19.80 -11.73 15.96
C GLU A 82 -21.32 -11.52 16.04
N ARG A 83 -21.86 -10.53 15.32
CA ARG A 83 -23.32 -10.34 15.21
C ARG A 83 -24.02 -11.57 14.64
N TYR A 84 -23.49 -12.15 13.56
CA TYR A 84 -24.05 -13.37 12.97
C TYR A 84 -23.94 -14.57 13.91
N ARG A 85 -22.82 -14.73 14.61
CA ARG A 85 -22.66 -15.79 15.63
C ARG A 85 -23.68 -15.65 16.75
N SER A 86 -23.84 -14.44 17.28
CA SER A 86 -24.84 -14.15 18.31
C SER A 86 -26.27 -14.46 17.83
N LYS A 87 -26.62 -14.02 16.62
CA LYS A 87 -27.93 -14.31 16.02
C LYS A 87 -28.15 -15.81 15.79
N SER A 88 -27.12 -16.53 15.35
CA SER A 88 -27.20 -17.99 15.17
C SER A 88 -27.45 -18.70 16.49
N ARG A 89 -26.74 -18.31 17.56
CA ARG A 89 -26.97 -18.87 18.91
C ARG A 89 -28.36 -18.57 19.43
N ALA A 90 -28.86 -17.35 19.21
CA ALA A 90 -30.22 -16.98 19.60
C ALA A 90 -31.28 -17.85 18.89
N LEU A 91 -31.14 -18.04 17.57
CA LEU A 91 -32.02 -18.91 16.78
C LEU A 91 -31.94 -20.38 17.22
N GLU A 92 -30.75 -20.87 17.55
CA GLU A 92 -30.56 -22.23 18.03
C GLU A 92 -31.23 -22.45 19.41
N ASN A 93 -31.12 -21.47 20.30
CA ASN A 93 -31.81 -21.48 21.59
C ASN A 93 -33.33 -21.43 21.41
N GLU A 94 -33.84 -20.58 20.52
CA GLU A 94 -35.28 -20.47 20.21
C GLU A 94 -35.82 -21.79 19.64
N LEU A 95 -35.09 -22.38 18.70
CA LEU A 95 -35.44 -23.67 18.10
C LEU A 95 -35.41 -24.82 19.13
N THR A 96 -34.43 -24.81 20.04
CA THR A 96 -34.35 -25.79 21.13
C THR A 96 -35.53 -25.64 22.09
N SER A 97 -35.86 -24.39 22.47
CA SER A 97 -37.03 -24.10 23.31
C SER A 97 -38.34 -24.55 22.65
N ALA A 98 -38.53 -24.22 21.37
CA ALA A 98 -39.72 -24.63 20.62
C ALA A 98 -39.83 -26.16 20.51
N ARG A 99 -38.71 -26.87 20.29
CA ARG A 99 -38.68 -28.34 20.31
C ARG A 99 -39.08 -28.90 21.67
N ASN A 100 -38.59 -28.31 22.76
CA ASN A 100 -38.96 -28.74 24.11
C ASN A 100 -40.45 -28.52 24.38
N GLN A 101 -41.02 -27.39 23.97
CA GLN A 101 -42.46 -27.12 24.07
C GLN A 101 -43.29 -28.13 23.25
N ILE A 102 -42.89 -28.42 22.01
CA ILE A 102 -43.56 -29.44 21.18
C ILE A 102 -43.49 -30.82 21.87
N ASN A 103 -42.33 -31.17 22.43
CA ASN A 103 -42.17 -32.44 23.15
C ASN A 103 -43.05 -32.51 24.41
N GLN A 104 -43.20 -31.41 25.15
CA GLN A 104 -44.13 -31.34 26.29
C GLN A 104 -45.58 -31.54 25.82
N LEU A 105 -46.00 -30.88 24.74
CA LEU A 105 -47.34 -31.05 24.18
C LEU A 105 -47.61 -32.49 23.73
N ARG A 106 -46.61 -33.18 23.17
CA ARG A 106 -46.70 -34.59 22.79
C ARG A 106 -46.82 -35.57 23.95
N HIS A 107 -46.42 -35.17 25.15
CA HIS A 107 -46.52 -35.96 26.38
C HIS A 107 -47.56 -35.39 27.35
N SER A 108 -48.45 -34.51 26.88
CA SER A 108 -49.56 -33.99 27.68
C SER A 108 -50.54 -35.10 28.05
N ASP A 109 -51.10 -35.01 29.26
CA ASP A 109 -52.17 -35.87 29.78
C ASP A 109 -53.52 -35.62 29.06
N ASP A 110 -53.66 -34.47 28.37
CA ASP A 110 -54.82 -34.19 27.52
C ASP A 110 -54.71 -34.96 26.20
N ILE A 111 -55.60 -35.95 26.03
CA ILE A 111 -55.68 -36.83 24.85
C ILE A 111 -55.81 -36.03 23.55
N THR A 112 -56.55 -34.93 23.55
CA THR A 112 -56.80 -34.12 22.35
C THR A 112 -55.53 -33.38 21.94
N VAL A 113 -54.85 -32.76 22.90
CA VAL A 113 -53.58 -32.04 22.68
C VAL A 113 -52.48 -33.01 22.26
N ASN A 114 -52.43 -34.19 22.89
CA ASN A 114 -51.50 -35.26 22.58
C ASN A 114 -51.66 -35.76 21.13
N GLN A 115 -52.90 -36.10 20.73
CA GLN A 115 -53.19 -36.52 19.35
C GLN A 115 -52.84 -35.43 18.33
N TRP A 116 -53.21 -34.19 18.61
CA TRP A 116 -52.90 -33.07 17.72
C TRP A 116 -51.38 -32.87 17.55
N ALA A 117 -50.61 -32.86 18.65
CA ALA A 117 -49.16 -32.65 18.63
C ALA A 117 -48.37 -33.81 17.98
N ASN A 118 -48.96 -35.01 17.96
CA ASN A 118 -48.41 -36.20 17.30
C ASN A 118 -48.87 -36.35 15.83
N THR A 119 -49.88 -35.58 15.40
CA THR A 119 -50.34 -35.58 14.02
C THR A 119 -49.35 -34.80 13.14
N ARG A 120 -48.82 -35.42 12.09
CA ARG A 120 -47.93 -34.74 11.15
C ARG A 120 -48.74 -33.76 10.31
N LEU A 121 -48.58 -32.46 10.56
CA LEU A 121 -49.11 -31.41 9.71
C LEU A 121 -48.25 -31.28 8.43
N PRO A 122 -48.86 -31.25 7.23
CA PRO A 122 -48.16 -30.94 5.99
C PRO A 122 -47.50 -29.55 6.06
N ALA A 123 -46.34 -29.38 5.42
CA ALA A 123 -45.58 -28.13 5.44
C ALA A 123 -46.40 -26.91 4.97
N ASP A 124 -47.34 -27.10 4.05
CA ASP A 124 -48.21 -26.04 3.56
C ASP A 124 -49.21 -25.53 4.61
N ALA A 125 -49.71 -26.40 5.50
CA ALA A 125 -50.61 -26.00 6.59
C ALA A 125 -49.91 -25.10 7.62
N VAL A 126 -48.62 -25.38 7.89
CA VAL A 126 -47.78 -24.57 8.77
C VAL A 126 -47.52 -23.18 8.16
N ARG A 127 -47.34 -23.10 6.83
CA ARG A 127 -47.11 -21.84 6.12
C ARG A 127 -48.32 -20.91 6.19
N VAL A 128 -49.53 -21.45 6.12
CA VAL A 128 -50.78 -20.70 6.24
C VAL A 128 -50.98 -20.17 7.67
N LEU A 129 -50.69 -20.98 8.69
CA LEU A 129 -50.75 -20.56 10.09
C LEU A 129 -49.78 -19.42 10.42
N LYS A 130 -48.60 -19.39 9.79
CA LYS A 130 -47.61 -18.31 9.99
C LYS A 130 -48.01 -16.97 9.35
N LEU A 131 -48.90 -16.96 8.37
CA LEU A 131 -49.40 -15.75 7.70
C LEU A 131 -50.68 -15.20 8.35
N SER A 132 -51.29 -15.96 9.26
CA SER A 132 -52.57 -15.63 9.90
C SER A 132 -52.43 -15.14 11.36
N PHE A 133 -51.20 -15.00 11.85
CA PHE A 133 -50.80 -14.30 13.08
C PHE A 133 -49.80 -13.21 12.72
#